data_AF-A0A7U2IA22-F1
#
_entry.id   AF-A0A7U2IA22-F1
#
_cell.length_a   1.000
_cell.length_b   1.000
_cell.length_c   1.000
_cell.angle_alpha   90.00
_cell.angle_beta   90.00
_cell.angle_gamma   90.00
#
_symmetry.space_group_name_H-M   'P 1'
#
loop_
_entity.id
_entity.type
_entity.pdbx_description
1 polymer ?
#
loop_
_entity_poly.entity_id
_entity_poly.type
_entity_poly.pdbx_seq_one_letter_code
_entity_poly.pdbx_strand_id
1 'polypeptide(L)'
;MSDKLTQIQDELDALLNMMQRQIAHIVLQAPPSVPPGQHRVDTMPEIKGKAASENPQSNPPQPAEPPVPEKISPEQFNQDLKEFSRDIVVKQQQVELLIASLPGLNVSEEQQVARMKELEKELEGLEDERAQAVREKEVLLKKVEDKIMSVGRSR
;
A
#
# COMPACT_ATOMS: atom_id res chain seq x y z
N MET A 1 -3.51 -12.16 4.24
CA MET A 1 -2.95 -11.53 5.44
C MET A 1 -1.55 -11.10 5.06
N SER A 2 -1.40 -9.87 4.53
CA SER A 2 -0.05 -9.34 4.25
C SER A 2 0.60 -9.04 5.58
N ASP A 3 1.85 -9.47 5.74
CA ASP A 3 2.68 -9.10 6.87
C ASP A 3 2.74 -7.56 6.98
N LYS A 4 2.61 -7.03 8.21
CA LYS A 4 2.67 -5.57 8.44
C LYS A 4 4.01 -5.00 7.99
N LEU A 5 5.09 -5.77 8.07
CA LEU A 5 6.40 -5.35 7.55
C LEU A 5 6.38 -5.19 6.03
N THR A 6 5.81 -6.15 5.31
CA THR A 6 5.63 -6.08 3.86
C THR A 6 4.70 -4.93 3.48
N GLN A 7 3.62 -4.71 4.24
CA GLN A 7 2.72 -3.59 4.00
C GLN A 7 3.45 -2.23 4.14
N ILE A 8 4.35 -2.08 5.11
CA ILE A 8 5.17 -0.86 5.25
C ILE A 8 6.10 -0.68 4.04
N GLN A 9 6.69 -1.77 3.54
CA GLN A 9 7.53 -1.73 2.33
C GLN A 9 6.72 -1.26 1.11
N ASP A 10 5.55 -1.85 0.89
CA ASP A 10 4.66 -1.48 -0.21
C ASP A 10 4.22 -0.01 -0.15
N GLU A 11 3.89 0.50 1.04
CA GLU A 11 3.48 1.90 1.23
C GLU A 11 4.65 2.89 1.07
N LEU A 12 5.87 2.51 1.46
CA LEU A 12 7.07 3.31 1.19
C LEU A 12 7.37 3.38 -0.31
N ASP A 13 7.28 2.25 -1.01
CA ASP A 13 7.46 2.21 -2.47
C ASP A 13 6.38 3.02 -3.19
N ALA A 14 5.14 2.96 -2.72
CA ALA A 14 4.06 3.79 -3.24
C ALA A 14 4.32 5.28 -3.03
N LEU A 15 4.82 5.67 -1.84
CA LEU A 15 5.19 7.06 -1.53
C LEU A 15 6.32 7.56 -2.44
N LEU A 16 7.36 6.76 -2.65
CA LEU A 16 8.47 7.10 -3.54
C LEU A 16 8.00 7.28 -4.99
N ASN A 17 7.17 6.35 -5.48
CA ASN A 17 6.58 6.44 -6.81
C ASN A 17 5.71 7.70 -6.97
N MET A 18 4.92 8.03 -5.96
CA MET A 18 4.10 9.24 -5.93
C MET A 18 4.97 10.49 -6.00
N MET A 19 6.02 10.59 -5.17
CA MET A 19 6.94 11.72 -5.18
C MET A 19 7.63 11.89 -6.54
N GLN A 20 8.10 10.79 -7.16
CA GLN A 20 8.73 10.86 -8.47
C GLN A 20 7.77 11.38 -9.56
N ARG A 21 6.52 10.92 -9.56
CA ARG A 21 5.49 11.38 -10.51
C ARG A 21 5.15 12.85 -10.29
N GLN A 22 5.03 13.29 -9.04
CA GLN A 22 4.74 14.68 -8.70
C GLN A 22 5.89 15.61 -9.08
N ILE A 23 7.14 15.23 -8.82
CA ILE A 23 8.32 16.01 -9.26
C ILE A 23 8.35 16.08 -10.79
N ALA A 24 8.11 14.96 -11.49
CA ALA A 24 8.05 14.97 -12.95
C ALA A 24 6.93 15.89 -13.46
N HIS A 25 5.76 15.87 -12.82
CA HIS A 25 4.66 16.78 -13.14
C HIS A 25 5.06 18.24 -12.94
N ILE A 26 5.70 18.58 -11.82
CA ILE A 26 6.19 19.93 -11.53
C ILE A 26 7.19 20.38 -12.58
N VAL A 27 8.16 19.54 -12.96
CA VAL A 27 9.18 19.89 -13.96
C VAL A 27 8.57 20.12 -15.35
N LEU A 28 7.58 19.31 -15.74
CA LEU A 28 6.96 19.39 -17.06
C LEU A 28 5.94 20.53 -17.17
N GLN A 29 5.24 20.85 -16.08
CA GLN A 29 4.10 21.76 -16.08
C GLN A 29 4.35 23.10 -15.39
N ALA A 30 5.53 23.31 -14.77
CA ALA A 30 5.84 24.56 -14.10
C ALA A 30 5.68 25.76 -15.06
N PRO A 31 4.88 26.78 -14.68
CA PRO A 31 4.77 27.97 -15.49
C PRO A 31 6.12 28.69 -15.55
N PRO A 32 6.53 29.22 -16.72
CA PRO A 32 7.80 29.93 -16.84
C PRO A 32 7.78 31.18 -15.97
N SER A 33 8.76 31.30 -15.07
CA SER A 33 8.97 32.53 -14.31
C SER A 33 9.69 33.55 -15.18
N VAL A 34 9.13 34.77 -15.26
CA VAL A 34 9.75 35.89 -15.96
C VAL A 34 10.30 36.85 -14.92
N PRO A 35 11.63 37.05 -14.85
CA PRO A 35 12.21 38.05 -13.96
C PRO A 35 11.65 39.45 -14.25
N PRO A 36 11.51 40.31 -13.22
CA PRO A 36 10.97 41.65 -13.38
C PRO A 36 11.80 42.44 -14.41
N GLY A 37 11.13 43.01 -15.42
CA GLY A 37 11.76 43.81 -16.49
C GLY A 37 12.12 43.04 -17.78
N GLN A 38 11.84 41.73 -17.86
CA GLN A 38 12.06 40.95 -19.09
C GLN A 38 10.75 40.51 -19.74
N HIS A 39 10.78 40.29 -21.06
CA HIS A 39 9.66 39.73 -21.81
C HIS A 39 9.72 38.21 -21.74
N ARG A 40 8.56 37.55 -21.66
CA ARG A 40 8.48 36.08 -21.67
C ARG A 40 9.05 35.55 -22.98
N VAL A 41 10.12 34.76 -22.91
CA VAL A 41 10.61 33.99 -24.05
C VAL A 41 9.85 32.67 -24.06
N ASP A 42 9.21 32.34 -25.19
CA ASP A 42 8.54 31.06 -25.36
C ASP A 42 9.57 29.92 -25.24
N THR A 43 9.19 28.85 -24.55
CA THR A 43 10.06 27.68 -24.39
C THR A 43 10.25 26.96 -25.73
N MET A 44 11.43 26.35 -25.97
CA MET A 44 11.72 25.58 -27.19
C MET A 44 10.57 24.64 -27.65
N PRO A 45 9.89 23.89 -26.76
CA PRO A 45 8.71 23.09 -27.14
C PRO A 45 7.49 23.93 -27.59
N GLU A 46 7.26 25.13 -27.04
CA GLU A 46 6.18 26.03 -27.51
C GLU A 46 6.48 26.57 -28.90
N ILE A 47 7.74 26.91 -29.20
CA ILE A 47 8.16 27.39 -30.52
C ILE A 47 7.97 26.28 -31.56
N LYS A 48 8.35 25.04 -31.24
CA LYS A 48 8.18 23.87 -32.12
C LYS A 48 6.69 23.54 -32.36
N GLY A 49 5.85 23.64 -31.32
CA GLY A 49 4.39 23.43 -31.42
C GLY A 49 3.68 24.50 -32.27
N LYS A 50 4.07 25.77 -32.14
CA LYS A 50 3.57 26.87 -32.99
C LYS A 50 4.02 26.69 -34.44
N ALA A 51 5.29 26.37 -34.68
CA ALA A 51 5.82 26.14 -36.02
C ALA A 51 5.17 24.96 -36.76
N ALA A 52 4.77 23.90 -36.05
CA ALA A 52 4.04 22.76 -36.61
C ALA A 52 2.57 23.10 -36.96
N SER A 53 1.99 24.11 -36.32
CA SER A 53 0.60 24.53 -36.55
C SER A 53 0.46 25.57 -37.67
N GLU A 54 1.53 26.29 -38.01
CA GLU A 54 1.51 27.38 -39.02
C GLU A 54 1.92 26.96 -40.44
N ASN A 55 2.43 25.73 -40.68
CA ASN A 55 2.84 25.28 -42.02
C ASN A 55 2.35 23.85 -42.36
N PRO A 56 1.28 23.68 -43.18
CA PRO A 56 0.77 22.36 -43.58
C PRO A 56 1.56 21.64 -44.69
N GLN A 57 2.70 22.16 -45.17
CA GLN A 57 3.30 21.62 -46.40
C GLN A 57 4.82 21.38 -46.32
N SER A 58 5.18 20.11 -46.57
CA SER A 58 6.47 19.53 -46.98
C SER A 58 7.55 19.20 -45.94
N ASN A 59 7.48 18.01 -45.31
CA ASN A 59 8.54 16.97 -45.36
C ASN A 59 8.12 15.62 -44.67
N PRO A 60 8.80 14.48 -44.94
CA PRO A 60 8.32 13.10 -44.75
C PRO A 60 8.32 12.60 -43.28
N PRO A 61 7.68 11.45 -42.95
CA PRO A 61 7.20 11.16 -41.61
C PRO A 61 8.34 10.89 -40.63
N GLN A 62 8.59 11.86 -39.76
CA GLN A 62 9.38 11.67 -38.54
C GLN A 62 8.54 10.84 -37.55
N PRO A 63 9.16 9.92 -36.78
CA PRO A 63 8.45 9.16 -35.76
C PRO A 63 7.69 10.14 -34.86
N ALA A 64 6.39 9.92 -34.69
CA ALA A 64 5.52 10.78 -33.90
C ALA A 64 6.14 10.97 -32.50
N GLU A 65 6.75 12.14 -32.28
CA GLU A 65 7.11 12.58 -30.95
C GLU A 65 5.80 12.66 -30.15
N PRO A 66 5.78 12.18 -28.90
CA PRO A 66 4.58 12.21 -28.09
C PRO A 66 4.05 13.65 -28.02
N PRO A 67 2.71 13.84 -28.06
CA PRO A 67 2.11 15.16 -28.04
C PRO A 67 2.66 15.94 -26.84
N VAL A 68 3.16 17.15 -27.10
CA VAL A 68 3.53 18.08 -26.04
C VAL A 68 2.32 18.26 -25.13
N PRO A 69 2.42 17.94 -23.84
CA PRO A 69 1.27 18.05 -22.94
C PRO A 69 0.78 19.49 -22.94
N GLU A 70 -0.54 19.67 -23.03
CA GLU A 70 -1.15 20.98 -22.90
C GLU A 70 -0.72 21.59 -21.57
N LYS A 71 -0.16 22.81 -21.62
CA LYS A 71 0.27 23.51 -20.42
C LYS A 71 -0.96 23.89 -19.61
N ILE A 72 -1.01 23.41 -18.37
CA ILE A 72 -2.07 23.77 -17.42
C ILE A 72 -2.00 25.25 -17.03
N SER A 73 -3.14 25.80 -16.62
CA SER A 73 -3.20 27.17 -16.11
C SER A 73 -2.38 27.28 -14.80
N PRO A 74 -1.83 28.45 -14.48
CA PRO A 74 -1.10 28.65 -13.23
C PRO A 74 -2.00 28.42 -12.00
N GLU A 75 -3.30 28.66 -12.10
CA GLU A 75 -4.26 28.35 -11.03
C GLU A 75 -4.39 26.84 -10.82
N GLN A 76 -4.54 26.07 -11.91
CA GLN A 76 -4.61 24.61 -11.84
C GLN A 76 -3.31 24.04 -11.26
N PHE A 77 -2.15 24.51 -11.72
CA PHE A 77 -0.85 24.08 -11.20
C PHE A 77 -0.72 24.29 -9.68
N ASN A 78 -1.19 25.43 -9.16
CA ASN A 78 -1.19 25.69 -7.72
C ASN A 78 -2.18 24.80 -6.95
N GLN A 79 -3.32 24.44 -7.55
CA GLN A 79 -4.26 23.49 -6.97
C GLN A 79 -3.64 22.08 -6.90
N ASP A 80 -3.04 21.63 -8.01
CA ASP A 80 -2.36 20.34 -8.09
C ASP A 80 -1.24 20.25 -7.05
N LEU A 81 -0.44 21.32 -6.88
CA LEU A 81 0.63 21.36 -5.87
C LEU A 81 0.09 21.22 -4.45
N LYS A 82 -1.07 21.82 -4.16
CA LYS A 82 -1.72 21.71 -2.85
C LYS A 82 -2.28 20.31 -2.62
N GLU A 83 -2.85 19.68 -3.64
CA GLU A 83 -3.32 18.30 -3.60
C GLU A 83 -2.14 17.34 -3.38
N PHE A 84 -1.06 17.49 -4.14
CA PHE A 84 0.16 16.68 -3.99
C PHE A 84 0.73 16.77 -2.57
N SER A 85 0.79 17.97 -2.02
CA SER A 85 1.26 18.20 -0.64
C SER A 85 0.37 17.48 0.37
N ARG A 86 -0.96 17.53 0.18
CA ARG A 86 -1.92 16.84 1.03
C ARG A 86 -1.75 15.33 0.95
N ASP A 87 -1.58 14.78 -0.24
CA ASP A 87 -1.45 13.35 -0.47
C ASP A 87 -0.17 12.79 0.16
N ILE A 88 0.96 13.51 0.03
CA ILE A 88 2.21 13.16 0.73
C ILE A 88 1.99 13.09 2.24
N VAL A 89 1.37 14.11 2.82
CA VAL A 89 1.15 14.17 4.28
C VAL A 89 0.24 13.04 4.75
N VAL A 90 -0.84 12.76 4.02
CA VAL A 90 -1.76 11.67 4.35
C VAL A 90 -1.05 10.31 4.24
N LYS A 91 -0.24 10.09 3.20
CA LYS A 91 0.53 8.86 3.04
C LYS A 91 1.58 8.69 4.12
N GLN A 92 2.29 9.75 4.48
CA GLN A 92 3.23 9.73 5.60
C GLN A 92 2.54 9.32 6.91
N GLN A 93 1.36 9.89 7.19
CA GLN A 93 0.59 9.54 8.39
C GLN A 93 0.10 8.07 8.38
N GLN A 94 -0.24 7.53 7.21
CA GLN A 94 -0.57 6.11 7.07
C GLN A 94 0.64 5.21 7.39
N VAL A 95 1.83 5.57 6.91
CA VAL A 95 3.07 4.85 7.23
C VAL A 95 3.39 4.92 8.72
N GLU A 96 3.24 6.10 9.34
CA GLU A 96 3.43 6.27 10.79
C GLU A 96 2.47 5.42 11.61
N LEU A 97 1.19 5.36 11.21
CA LEU A 97 0.19 4.51 11.87
C LEU A 97 0.56 3.02 11.72
N LEU A 98 1.04 2.61 10.56
CA LEU A 98 1.50 1.24 10.33
C LEU A 98 2.67 0.89 11.24
N ILE A 99 3.67 1.77 11.35
CA ILE A 99 4.82 1.60 12.25
C ILE A 99 4.35 1.51 13.70
N ALA A 100 3.48 2.42 14.14
CA ALA A 100 2.93 2.41 15.51
C ALA A 100 2.12 1.13 15.81
N SER A 101 1.56 0.51 14.77
CA SER A 101 0.80 -0.75 14.89
C SER A 101 1.65 -2.02 14.80
N LEU A 102 2.99 -1.90 14.74
CA LEU A 102 3.87 -3.06 14.67
C LEU A 102 3.82 -3.87 15.98
N PRO A 103 3.49 -5.17 15.92
CA PRO A 103 3.48 -6.02 17.11
C PRO A 103 4.90 -6.14 17.65
N GLY A 104 5.06 -6.05 18.96
CA GLY A 104 6.36 -6.21 19.62
C GLY A 104 7.29 -5.00 19.53
N LEU A 105 6.85 -3.84 19.01
CA LEU A 105 7.70 -2.63 18.88
C LEU A 105 8.34 -2.19 20.21
N ASN A 106 7.65 -2.39 21.34
CA ASN A 106 8.10 -1.99 22.67
C ASN A 106 8.60 -3.16 23.54
N VAL A 107 8.77 -4.35 22.96
CA VAL A 107 9.09 -5.58 23.69
C VAL A 107 10.48 -6.05 23.30
N SER A 108 11.35 -6.33 24.26
CA SER A 108 12.68 -6.87 23.96
C SER A 108 12.60 -8.30 23.42
N GLU A 109 13.61 -8.70 22.64
CA GLU A 109 13.69 -10.07 22.11
C GLU A 109 13.62 -11.12 23.23
N GLU A 110 14.29 -10.88 24.37
CA GLU A 110 14.24 -11.76 25.53
C GLU A 110 12.82 -11.94 26.08
N GLN A 111 12.05 -10.85 26.17
CA GLN A 111 10.65 -10.90 26.62
C GLN A 111 9.76 -11.62 25.59
N GLN A 112 10.02 -11.43 24.29
CA GLN A 112 9.30 -12.14 23.23
C GLN A 112 9.57 -13.66 23.31
N VAL A 113 10.83 -14.06 23.48
CA VAL A 113 11.22 -15.46 23.63
C VAL A 113 10.65 -16.08 24.90
N ALA A 114 10.66 -15.35 26.02
CA ALA A 114 10.04 -15.81 27.26
C ALA A 114 8.53 -16.02 27.08
N ARG A 115 7.84 -15.10 26.39
CA ARG A 115 6.42 -15.23 26.08
C ARG A 115 6.14 -16.40 25.14
N MET A 116 7.00 -16.68 24.17
CA MET A 116 6.87 -17.86 23.31
C MET A 116 6.93 -19.17 24.12
N LYS A 117 7.91 -19.29 25.03
CA LYS A 117 8.03 -20.48 25.88
C LYS A 117 6.83 -20.68 26.82
N GLU A 118 6.28 -19.58 27.32
CA GLU A 118 5.05 -19.62 28.13
C GLU A 118 3.86 -20.12 27.31
N LEU A 119 3.67 -19.59 26.10
CA LEU A 119 2.61 -20.02 25.18
C LEU A 119 2.77 -21.48 24.75
N GLU A 120 4.00 -21.95 24.52
CA GLU A 120 4.28 -23.37 24.22
C GLU A 120 3.82 -24.28 25.36
N LYS A 121 4.10 -23.90 26.60
CA LYS A 121 3.67 -24.64 27.79
C LYS A 121 2.15 -24.62 28.00
N GLU A 122 1.51 -23.47 27.75
CA GLU A 122 0.05 -23.36 27.76
C GLU A 122 -0.60 -24.25 26.69
N LEU A 123 0.00 -24.31 25.49
CA LEU A 123 -0.46 -25.19 24.42
C LEU A 123 -0.35 -26.68 24.79
N GLU A 124 0.79 -27.10 25.37
CA GLU A 124 0.98 -28.48 25.82
C GLU A 124 -0.10 -28.89 26.84
N GLY A 125 -0.37 -28.02 27.82
CA GLY A 125 -1.43 -28.26 28.81
C GLY A 125 -2.82 -28.36 28.18
N LEU A 126 -3.16 -27.46 27.24
CA LEU A 126 -4.44 -27.50 26.52
C LEU A 126 -4.58 -28.74 25.63
N GLU A 127 -3.49 -29.22 25.03
CA GLU A 127 -3.50 -30.45 24.24
C GLU A 127 -3.75 -31.68 25.10
N ASP A 128 -3.15 -31.74 26.30
CA ASP A 128 -3.40 -32.81 27.28
C ASP A 128 -4.86 -32.82 27.75
N GLU A 129 -5.42 -31.65 28.09
CA GLU A 129 -6.83 -31.51 28.45
C GLU A 129 -7.75 -31.95 27.30
N ARG A 130 -7.44 -31.52 26.07
CA ARG A 130 -8.16 -31.96 24.87
C ARG A 130 -8.08 -33.48 24.73
N ALA A 131 -6.92 -34.08 24.91
CA ALA A 131 -6.74 -35.53 24.79
C ALA A 131 -7.55 -36.30 25.84
N GLN A 132 -7.61 -35.81 27.07
CA GLN A 132 -8.44 -36.38 28.14
C GLN A 132 -9.93 -36.25 27.81
N ALA A 133 -10.39 -35.07 27.40
CA ALA A 133 -11.79 -34.85 27.01
C ALA A 133 -12.22 -35.75 25.85
N VAL A 134 -11.34 -35.99 24.87
CA VAL A 134 -11.60 -36.94 23.76
C VAL A 134 -11.74 -38.37 24.28
N ARG A 135 -10.87 -38.82 25.19
CA ARG A 135 -10.97 -40.16 25.79
C ARG A 135 -12.27 -40.33 26.58
N GLU A 136 -12.64 -39.35 27.40
CA GLU A 136 -13.89 -39.39 28.16
C GLU A 136 -15.10 -39.43 27.24
N LYS A 137 -15.10 -38.61 26.19
CA LYS A 137 -16.13 -38.62 25.14
C LYS A 137 -16.26 -40.02 24.54
N GLU A 138 -15.16 -40.67 24.13
CA GLU A 138 -15.20 -42.02 23.54
C GLU A 138 -15.78 -43.06 24.50
N VAL A 139 -15.42 -43.00 25.79
CA VAL A 139 -15.96 -43.90 26.81
C VAL A 139 -17.47 -43.70 26.99
N LEU A 140 -17.93 -42.44 27.04
CA LEU A 140 -19.35 -42.13 27.14
C LEU A 140 -20.12 -42.56 25.90
N LEU A 141 -19.55 -42.36 24.71
CA LEU A 141 -20.14 -42.76 23.44
C LEU A 141 -20.37 -44.28 23.39
N LYS A 142 -19.36 -45.08 23.75
CA LYS A 142 -19.49 -46.55 23.86
C LYS A 142 -20.59 -46.96 24.84
N LYS A 143 -20.65 -46.34 26.02
CA LYS A 143 -21.70 -46.63 27.02
C LYS A 143 -23.11 -46.33 26.49
N VAL A 144 -23.26 -45.27 25.70
CA VAL A 144 -24.55 -44.90 25.08
C VAL A 144 -24.89 -45.88 23.96
N GLU A 145 -23.94 -46.21 23.08
CA GLU A 145 -24.12 -47.23 22.03
C GLU A 145 -24.53 -48.58 22.60
N ASP A 146 -23.86 -49.06 23.65
CA ASP A 146 -24.19 -50.33 24.31
C ASP A 146 -25.64 -50.35 24.84
N LYS A 147 -26.10 -49.24 25.42
CA LYS A 147 -27.49 -49.10 25.90
C LYS A 147 -28.49 -49.03 24.76
N ILE A 148 -28.17 -48.35 23.67
CA ILE A 148 -29.05 -48.30 22.48
C ILE A 148 -29.17 -49.69 21.86
N MET A 149 -28.04 -50.40 21.72
CA MET A 149 -27.97 -51.75 21.13
C MET A 149 -28.65 -52.82 21.99
N SER A 150 -28.71 -52.65 23.32
CA SER A 150 -29.41 -53.58 24.22
C SER A 150 -30.94 -53.39 24.19
N VAL A 151 -31.41 -52.15 24.07
CA VAL A 151 -32.84 -51.84 23.90
C VAL A 151 -33.31 -52.26 22.51
N GLY A 152 -32.51 -52.03 21.46
CA GLY A 152 -32.83 -52.44 20.08
C GLY A 152 -32.90 -53.95 19.87
N ARG A 153 -32.22 -54.76 20.70
CA ARG A 153 -32.28 -56.24 20.67
C ARG A 153 -33.41 -56.84 21.51
N SER A 154 -34.03 -56.07 22.40
CA SER A 154 -35.14 -56.52 23.26
C SER A 154 -36.53 -56.22 22.68
N ARG A 155 -36.61 -55.70 21.46
CA ARG A 155 -37.84 -55.53 20.67
C ARG A 155 -37.81 -56.46 19.46
#